data_AF-A0A401PXC1-F1
#
_entry.id   AF-A0A401PXC1-F1
#
_cell.length_a   1.000
_cell.length_b   1.000
_cell.length_c   1.000
_cell.angle_alpha   90.00
_cell.angle_beta   90.00
_cell.angle_gamma   90.00
#
_symmetry.space_group_name_H-M   'P 1'
#
loop_
_entity.id
_entity.type
_entity.pdbx_description
1 polymer ?
#
loop_
_entity_poly.entity_id
_entity_poly.type
_entity_poly.pdbx_seq_one_letter_code
_entity_poly.pdbx_strand_id
1 'polypeptide(L)'
;MEDKPPNFIGSKTWIGSFEIALCIDKFYDVPCKLVHVRRGGELLQKVDELYLHFDTLGSPVMMGGDNDNASKGILGMCSGAENHYLLVLDPHYSGKTLDKGYAHREGWVAWKRLDLFDQNSFYNFCLPQWKGV
;
A
#
# COMPACT_ATOMS: atom_id res chain seq x y z
N MET A 1 -6.30 6.09 21.69
CA MET A 1 -5.77 6.70 20.46
C MET A 1 -6.41 8.06 20.22
N GLU A 2 -7.68 8.29 20.60
CA GLU A 2 -8.35 9.62 20.53
C GLU A 2 -8.32 10.30 19.15
N ASP A 3 -7.92 9.56 18.10
CA ASP A 3 -7.82 10.05 16.73
C ASP A 3 -9.18 10.38 16.11
N LYS A 4 -10.23 9.62 16.46
CA LYS A 4 -11.58 9.78 15.93
C LYS A 4 -12.63 9.98 17.03
N PRO A 5 -13.71 10.72 16.75
CA PRO A 5 -14.83 10.91 17.69
C PRO A 5 -15.61 9.60 17.93
N PRO A 6 -16.39 9.49 19.04
CA PRO A 6 -17.12 8.26 19.37
C PRO A 6 -18.08 7.75 18.29
N ASN A 7 -18.69 8.66 17.53
CA ASN A 7 -19.62 8.32 16.43
C ASN A 7 -18.90 7.78 15.17
N PHE A 8 -17.57 7.70 15.17
CA PHE A 8 -16.81 7.03 14.10
C PHE A 8 -17.08 5.53 14.08
N ILE A 9 -17.34 4.92 15.25
CA ILE A 9 -17.68 3.50 15.37
C ILE A 9 -19.02 3.25 14.67
N GLY A 10 -19.04 2.31 13.72
CA GLY A 10 -20.21 1.99 12.90
C GLY A 10 -20.46 2.96 11.74
N SER A 11 -19.61 3.98 11.55
CA SER A 11 -19.67 4.84 10.38
C SER A 11 -19.19 4.13 9.11
N LYS A 12 -19.41 4.74 7.94
CA LYS A 12 -18.89 4.30 6.64
C LYS A 12 -17.72 5.18 6.17
N THR A 13 -17.07 5.87 7.09
CA THR A 13 -15.95 6.76 6.79
C THR A 13 -14.71 5.93 6.46
N TRP A 14 -14.02 6.29 5.38
CA TRP A 14 -12.78 5.65 4.98
C TRP A 14 -11.63 6.04 5.92
N ILE A 15 -10.57 5.23 5.91
CA ILE A 15 -9.32 5.49 6.65
C ILE A 15 -8.13 5.41 5.68
N GLY A 16 -7.02 6.07 6.02
CA GLY A 16 -5.82 6.09 5.21
C GLY A 16 -4.63 5.41 5.88
N SER A 17 -3.46 5.64 5.28
CA SER A 17 -2.18 5.07 5.72
C SER A 17 -1.83 5.46 7.17
N PHE A 18 -2.20 6.66 7.60
CA PHE A 18 -1.93 7.15 8.95
C PHE A 18 -2.77 6.40 10.01
N GLU A 19 -4.08 6.31 9.82
CA GLU A 19 -4.94 5.55 10.74
C GLU A 19 -4.56 4.06 10.76
N ILE A 20 -4.15 3.50 9.63
CA ILE A 20 -3.65 2.12 9.56
C ILE A 20 -2.37 1.96 10.39
N ALA A 21 -1.43 2.90 10.31
CA ALA A 21 -0.22 2.88 11.14
C ALA A 21 -0.57 2.89 12.64
N LEU A 22 -1.50 3.75 13.05
CA LEU A 22 -1.98 3.80 14.44
C LEU A 22 -2.61 2.47 14.89
N CYS A 23 -3.41 1.86 14.02
CA CYS A 23 -4.06 0.58 14.33
C CYS A 23 -3.05 -0.55 14.47
N ILE A 24 -2.09 -0.66 13.53
CA ILE A 24 -1.07 -1.70 13.57
C ILE A 24 -0.21 -1.58 14.83
N ASP A 25 0.24 -0.37 15.15
CA ASP A 25 1.00 -0.09 16.37
C ASP A 25 0.19 -0.46 17.63
N LYS A 26 -1.07 -0.01 17.72
CA LYS A 26 -1.89 -0.26 18.91
C LYS A 26 -2.25 -1.73 19.13
N PHE A 27 -2.56 -2.47 18.07
CA PHE A 27 -3.05 -3.84 18.18
C PHE A 27 -1.94 -4.88 18.20
N TYR A 28 -0.78 -4.57 17.60
CA TYR A 28 0.29 -5.55 17.39
C TYR A 28 1.66 -5.09 17.89
N ASP A 29 1.80 -3.88 18.44
CA ASP A 29 3.07 -3.30 18.90
C ASP A 29 4.11 -3.25 17.76
N VAL A 30 3.63 -2.99 16.54
CA VAL A 30 4.46 -2.89 15.34
C VAL A 30 4.49 -1.44 14.86
N PRO A 31 5.62 -0.72 15.03
CA PRO A 31 5.72 0.64 14.54
C PRO A 31 5.67 0.64 13.00
N CYS A 32 5.09 1.68 12.42
CA CYS A 32 5.01 1.82 10.97
C CYS A 32 5.75 3.07 10.51
N LYS A 33 6.50 2.96 9.41
CA LYS A 33 7.11 4.09 8.73
C LYS A 33 6.15 4.61 7.66
N LEU A 34 5.84 5.91 7.73
CA LEU A 34 5.01 6.57 6.73
C LEU A 34 5.89 7.24 5.68
N VAL A 35 5.64 6.95 4.40
CA VAL A 35 6.34 7.55 3.27
C VAL A 35 5.32 8.31 2.43
N HIS A 36 5.46 9.64 2.39
CA HIS A 36 4.61 10.51 1.58
C HIS A 36 5.30 10.84 0.25
N VAL A 37 4.53 10.77 -0.83
CA VAL A 37 4.91 11.12 -2.19
C VAL A 37 3.92 12.17 -2.68
N ARG A 38 4.38 13.37 -3.01
CA ARG A 38 3.48 14.51 -3.29
C ARG A 38 2.81 14.40 -4.65
N ARG A 39 3.49 13.77 -5.61
CA ARG A 39 3.04 13.59 -6.99
C ARG A 39 3.46 12.21 -7.49
N GLY A 40 2.63 11.54 -8.29
CA GLY A 40 2.98 10.22 -8.85
C GLY A 40 4.32 10.18 -9.58
N GLY A 41 4.74 11.28 -10.22
CA GLY A 41 6.05 11.38 -10.86
C GLY A 41 7.25 11.32 -9.91
N GLU A 42 7.02 11.52 -8.61
CA GLU A 42 8.05 11.40 -7.58
C GLU A 42 8.16 9.97 -7.02
N LEU A 43 7.29 9.02 -7.44
CA LEU A 43 7.36 7.62 -7.00
C LEU A 43 8.73 6.99 -7.28
N LEU A 44 9.38 7.38 -8.38
CA LEU A 44 10.72 6.90 -8.73
C LEU A 44 11.77 7.25 -7.67
N GLN A 45 11.58 8.34 -6.92
CA GLN A 45 12.49 8.75 -5.84
C GLN A 45 12.37 7.86 -4.60
N LYS A 46 11.32 7.02 -4.54
CA LYS A 46 11.04 6.09 -3.43
C LYS A 46 11.42 4.65 -3.72
N VAL A 47 11.95 4.36 -4.92
CA VAL A 47 12.35 3.02 -5.34
C VAL A 47 13.33 2.39 -4.35
N ASP A 48 14.43 3.07 -4.03
CA ASP A 48 15.47 2.53 -3.13
C ASP A 48 14.92 2.27 -1.72
N GLU A 49 14.06 3.17 -1.23
CA GLU A 49 13.43 3.05 0.09
C GLU A 49 12.47 1.85 0.16
N LEU A 50 11.68 1.62 -0.89
CA LEU A 50 10.78 0.47 -0.99
C LEU A 50 11.56 -0.84 -1.17
N TYR A 51 12.63 -0.84 -1.97
CA TYR A 51 13.51 -2.00 -2.11
C TYR A 51 14.12 -2.41 -0.78
N LEU A 52 14.69 -1.45 -0.05
CA LEU A 52 15.30 -1.72 1.24
C LEU A 52 14.27 -2.30 2.23
N HIS A 53 13.03 -1.81 2.21
CA HIS A 53 11.95 -2.35 3.03
C HIS A 53 11.66 -3.82 2.70
N PHE A 54 11.46 -4.16 1.42
CA PHE A 54 11.16 -5.54 1.03
C PHE A 54 12.34 -6.49 1.22
N ASP A 55 13.58 -6.00 1.07
CA ASP A 55 14.80 -6.78 1.28
C ASP A 55 15.06 -7.07 2.77
N THR A 56 14.83 -6.09 3.65
CA THR A 56 15.20 -6.20 5.07
C THR A 56 14.07 -6.63 6.00
N LEU A 57 12.81 -6.35 5.65
CA LEU A 57 11.62 -6.62 6.47
C LEU A 57 10.65 -7.54 5.74
N GLY A 58 10.36 -7.26 4.46
CA GLY A 58 9.50 -8.09 3.62
C GLY A 58 8.01 -8.02 3.96
N SER A 59 7.59 -7.16 4.89
CA SER A 59 6.18 -7.06 5.26
C SER A 59 5.36 -6.38 4.14
N PRO A 60 4.08 -6.76 3.94
CA PRO A 60 3.18 -6.05 3.04
C PRO A 60 3.07 -4.57 3.39
N VAL A 61 2.95 -3.72 2.36
CA VAL A 61 2.85 -2.26 2.49
C VAL A 61 1.46 -1.83 2.06
N MET A 62 0.79 -0.96 2.82
CA MET A 62 -0.43 -0.31 2.35
C MET A 62 -0.06 0.96 1.60
N MET A 63 -0.65 1.15 0.43
CA MET A 63 -0.54 2.36 -0.38
C MET A 63 -1.92 3.01 -0.52
N GLY A 64 -2.07 4.21 0.02
CA GLY A 64 -3.22 5.08 -0.21
C GLY A 64 -2.92 6.08 -1.32
N GLY A 65 -3.90 6.31 -2.19
CA GLY A 65 -3.89 7.41 -3.16
C GLY A 65 -5.09 8.32 -2.94
N ASP A 66 -4.96 9.58 -3.36
CA ASP A 66 -6.02 10.58 -3.24
C ASP A 66 -6.98 10.50 -4.42
N ASN A 67 -6.51 10.93 -5.58
CA ASN A 67 -7.32 11.09 -6.78
C ASN A 67 -7.80 9.75 -7.37
N ASP A 68 -7.11 8.65 -7.06
CA ASP A 68 -7.51 7.33 -7.51
C ASP A 68 -8.54 6.65 -6.57
N ASN A 69 -8.83 7.26 -5.42
CA ASN A 69 -9.75 6.77 -4.39
C ASN A 69 -9.58 5.28 -4.05
N ALA A 70 -8.37 4.74 -4.22
CA ALA A 70 -8.14 3.30 -4.21
C ALA A 70 -6.96 2.95 -3.32
N SER A 71 -7.26 2.37 -2.16
CA SER A 71 -6.23 1.70 -1.35
C SER A 71 -5.69 0.47 -2.08
N LYS A 72 -4.40 0.20 -1.93
CA LYS A 72 -3.70 -0.92 -2.57
C LYS A 72 -2.81 -1.61 -1.55
N GLY A 73 -2.76 -2.94 -1.59
CA GLY A 73 -1.70 -3.70 -0.93
C GLY A 73 -0.52 -3.82 -1.87
N ILE A 74 0.69 -3.51 -1.41
CA ILE A 74 1.93 -3.69 -2.16
C ILE A 74 2.67 -4.85 -1.53
N LEU A 75 2.86 -5.91 -2.32
CA LEU A 75 3.41 -7.19 -1.86
C LEU A 75 4.89 -7.37 -2.23
N GLY A 76 5.42 -6.49 -3.08
CA GLY A 76 6.80 -6.55 -3.51
C GLY A 76 7.12 -5.52 -4.60
N MET A 77 8.40 -5.46 -4.93
CA MET A 77 8.95 -4.57 -5.94
C MET A 77 9.95 -5.34 -6.82
N CYS A 78 9.99 -5.01 -8.12
CA CYS A 78 11.03 -5.51 -9.01
C CYS A 78 11.41 -4.44 -10.04
N SER A 79 12.53 -4.65 -10.74
CA SER A 79 13.04 -3.71 -11.73
C SER A 79 13.57 -4.47 -12.93
N GLY A 80 13.15 -4.01 -14.10
CA GLY A 80 13.72 -4.40 -15.38
C GLY A 80 14.83 -3.43 -15.80
N ALA A 81 15.28 -3.56 -17.03
CA ALA A 81 16.32 -2.69 -17.60
C ALA A 81 15.94 -1.20 -17.63
N GLU A 82 14.65 -0.90 -17.83
CA GLU A 82 14.17 0.47 -18.03
C GLU A 82 13.09 0.91 -17.05
N ASN A 83 12.46 -0.02 -16.34
CA ASN A 83 11.23 0.26 -15.58
C ASN A 83 11.23 -0.42 -14.21
N HIS A 84 10.52 0.20 -13.27
CA HIS A 84 10.25 -0.34 -11.94
C HIS A 84 8.78 -0.78 -11.84
N TYR A 85 8.52 -1.81 -11.04
CA TYR A 85 7.20 -2.41 -10.91
C TYR A 85 6.88 -2.67 -9.45
N LEU A 86 5.61 -2.47 -9.09
CA LEU A 86 5.04 -2.89 -7.80
C LEU A 86 4.11 -4.07 -8.03
N LEU A 87 4.20 -5.08 -7.16
CA LEU A 87 3.22 -6.15 -7.11
C LEU A 87 2.02 -5.66 -6.29
N VAL A 88 0.96 -5.28 -7.00
CA VAL A 88 -0.24 -4.67 -6.43
C VAL A 88 -1.29 -5.74 -6.19
N LEU A 89 -1.78 -5.81 -4.94
CA LEU A 89 -3.00 -6.48 -4.51
C LEU A 89 -4.11 -5.44 -4.40
N ASP A 90 -5.19 -5.64 -5.15
CA ASP A 90 -6.35 -4.76 -5.16
C ASP A 90 -7.42 -5.26 -4.19
N PRO A 91 -7.72 -4.51 -3.10
CA PRO A 91 -8.68 -4.93 -2.08
C PRO A 91 -10.15 -4.70 -2.47
N HIS A 92 -10.45 -4.14 -3.65
CA HIS A 92 -11.83 -3.81 -4.06
C HIS A 92 -12.60 -5.00 -4.65
N TYR A 93 -12.00 -6.19 -4.70
CA TYR A 93 -12.69 -7.39 -5.14
C TYR A 93 -13.90 -7.69 -4.25
N SER A 94 -15.09 -7.77 -4.86
CA SER A 94 -16.36 -8.06 -4.18
C SER A 94 -17.07 -9.30 -4.73
N GLY A 95 -16.36 -10.12 -5.52
CA GLY A 95 -16.88 -11.37 -6.05
C GLY A 95 -16.88 -12.51 -5.02
N LYS A 96 -17.11 -13.75 -5.48
CA LYS A 96 -17.16 -14.96 -4.65
C LYS A 96 -15.73 -15.46 -4.31
N THR A 97 -15.49 -16.76 -4.40
CA THR A 97 -14.19 -17.35 -4.09
C THR A 97 -13.14 -16.89 -5.11
N LEU A 98 -12.09 -16.24 -4.60
CA LEU A 98 -10.95 -15.82 -5.40
C LEU A 98 -9.89 -16.93 -5.42
N ASP A 99 -9.71 -17.62 -6.54
CA ASP A 99 -8.56 -18.50 -6.74
C ASP A 99 -7.36 -17.70 -7.30
N LYS A 100 -6.14 -18.21 -7.09
CA LYS A 100 -4.91 -17.52 -7.53
C LYS A 100 -4.88 -17.29 -9.05
N GLY A 101 -5.35 -18.25 -9.83
CA GLY A 101 -5.39 -18.15 -11.28
C GLY A 101 -6.33 -17.04 -11.73
N TYR A 102 -7.53 -16.97 -11.14
CA TYR A 102 -8.47 -15.89 -11.40
C TYR A 102 -7.93 -14.53 -10.92
N ALA A 103 -7.34 -14.46 -9.72
CA ALA A 103 -6.75 -13.23 -9.19
C ALA A 103 -5.71 -12.63 -10.14
N HIS A 104 -4.85 -13.47 -10.72
CA HIS A 104 -3.81 -13.03 -11.65
C HIS A 104 -4.40 -12.69 -13.03
N ARG A 105 -5.30 -13.51 -13.57
CA ARG A 105 -5.91 -13.28 -14.90
C ARG A 105 -6.70 -11.97 -14.95
N GLU A 106 -7.44 -11.66 -13.88
CA GLU A 106 -8.27 -10.46 -13.79
C GLU A 106 -7.52 -9.25 -13.21
N GLY A 107 -6.24 -9.39 -12.85
CA GLY A 107 -5.41 -8.29 -12.39
C GLY A 107 -5.67 -7.82 -10.95
N TRP A 108 -6.38 -8.60 -10.13
CA TRP A 108 -6.53 -8.37 -8.68
C TRP A 108 -5.20 -8.48 -7.94
N VAL A 109 -4.29 -9.32 -8.46
CA VAL A 109 -2.88 -9.35 -8.03
C VAL A 109 -2.02 -9.29 -9.28
N ALA A 110 -1.35 -8.17 -9.51
CA ALA A 110 -0.58 -7.94 -10.73
C ALA A 110 0.61 -7.01 -10.52
N TRP A 111 1.64 -7.22 -11.33
CA TRP A 111 2.75 -6.27 -11.47
C TRP A 111 2.28 -5.03 -12.24
N LYS A 112 2.33 -3.87 -11.60
CA LYS A 112 2.02 -2.57 -12.20
C LYS A 112 3.30 -1.76 -12.32
N ARG A 113 3.56 -1.24 -13.52
CA ARG A 113 4.69 -0.32 -13.75
C ARG A 113 4.48 0.97 -12.96
N LEU A 114 5.55 1.49 -12.39
CA LEU A 114 5.53 2.68 -11.54
C LEU A 114 5.10 3.95 -12.28
N ASP A 115 5.41 4.04 -13.58
CA ASP A 115 5.07 5.17 -14.45
C ASP A 115 3.59 5.22 -14.88
N LEU A 116 2.85 4.13 -14.69
CA LEU A 116 1.41 4.05 -14.97
C LEU A 116 0.53 4.54 -13.80
N PHE A 117 1.12 4.85 -12.65
CA PHE A 117 0.40 5.49 -11.55
C PHE A 117 0.06 6.95 -11.92
N ASP A 118 -1.00 7.50 -11.33
CA ASP A 118 -1.45 8.87 -11.63
C ASP A 118 -0.40 9.89 -11.20
N GLN A 119 0.20 10.55 -12.19
CA GLN A 119 1.30 11.50 -12.02
C GLN A 119 0.89 12.78 -11.27
N ASN A 120 -0.41 13.05 -11.16
CA ASN A 120 -0.96 14.20 -10.44
C ASN A 120 -1.55 13.84 -9.08
N SER A 121 -1.61 12.57 -8.72
CA SER A 121 -2.07 12.12 -7.40
C SER A 121 -0.92 12.11 -6.38
N PHE A 122 -1.24 12.31 -5.11
CA PHE A 122 -0.30 11.99 -4.03
C PHE A 122 -0.47 10.54 -3.58
N TYR A 123 0.61 9.96 -3.05
CA TYR A 123 0.60 8.62 -2.50
C TYR A 123 1.17 8.59 -1.09
N ASN A 124 0.50 7.87 -0.19
CA ASN A 124 1.00 7.59 1.14
C ASN A 124 1.24 6.08 1.27
N PHE A 125 2.43 5.70 1.69
CA PHE A 125 2.77 4.34 2.02
C PHE A 125 2.86 4.17 3.53
N CYS A 126 2.27 3.09 4.04
CA CYS A 126 2.45 2.62 5.41
C CYS A 126 3.28 1.33 5.38
N LEU A 127 4.51 1.40 5.90
CA LEU A 127 5.50 0.34 5.91
C LEU A 127 5.65 -0.21 7.34
N PRO A 128 5.03 -1.35 7.68
CA PRO A 128 5.21 -1.97 8.99
C PRO A 128 6.68 -2.32 9.26
N GLN A 129 7.23 -1.89 10.38
CA GLN A 129 8.63 -2.12 10.76
C GLN A 129 8.77 -3.43 11.54
N TRP A 130 8.28 -4.53 10.95
CA TRP A 130 8.34 -5.86 11.53
C TRP A 130 9.37 -6.72 10.82
N LYS A 131 10.34 -7.26 11.56
CA LYS A 131 11.19 -8.36 11.09
C LYS A 131 10.52 -9.65 11.51
N GLY A 132 10.06 -10.45 10.55
CA GLY A 132 9.63 -11.82 10.83
C GLY A 132 10.76 -12.54 11.56
N VAL A 133 10.47 -13.08 12.74
CA VAL A 133 11.36 -14.01 13.46
C VAL A 133 11.28 -15.38 12.80
#